data_AF-A0A8H7US25-F1
#
_entry.id   AF-A0A8H7US25-F1
#
_cell.length_a   1.000
_cell.length_b   1.000
_cell.length_c   1.000
_cell.angle_alpha   90.00
_cell.angle_beta   90.00
_cell.angle_gamma   90.00
#
_symmetry.space_group_name_H-M   'P 1'
#
loop_
_entity.id
_entity.type
_entity.pdbx_description
1 polymer ?
#
loop_
_entity_poly.entity_id
_entity_poly.type
_entity_poly.pdbx_seq_one_letter_code
_entity_poly.pdbx_strand_id
1 'polypeptide(L)'
;MNHVCRVGQLQKHTLYFSRKYTTQPMLTGYRKYAQQFKSKPGSYMTSFAILHELTAVAPFPFIYYALDTGSFQIPFPENVLAEGNKFINKVRIYYKYPPLEPDNRVMMNLVTTYCIVKALLPVRIAASVAMTPLMAERCVGPLVGFVRTLFKSKAVR
;
A
#
# COMPACT_ATOMS: atom_id res chain seq x y z
N MET A 1 45.80 9.75 69.91
CA MET A 1 44.98 10.97 69.78
C MET A 1 45.17 11.46 68.35
N ASN A 2 44.33 10.97 67.44
CA ASN A 2 43.27 11.75 66.76
C ASN A 2 43.81 12.96 66.00
N HIS A 3 43.76 12.96 64.67
CA HIS A 3 42.78 13.76 63.94
C HIS A 3 42.98 13.69 62.40
N VAL A 4 41.96 13.11 61.75
CA VAL A 4 41.24 13.70 60.60
C VAL A 4 41.96 13.76 59.24
N CYS A 5 41.72 12.68 58.50
CA CYS A 5 41.29 12.62 57.10
C CYS A 5 40.81 13.96 56.52
N ARG A 6 41.54 14.50 55.51
CA ARG A 6 41.05 15.59 54.66
C ARG A 6 41.11 15.14 53.19
N VAL A 7 40.14 14.31 52.80
CA VAL A 7 39.92 13.95 51.38
C VAL A 7 39.38 15.19 50.68
N GLY A 8 40.23 15.75 49.81
CA GLY A 8 39.87 16.86 48.93
C GLY A 8 38.66 16.49 48.07
N GLN A 9 37.61 17.29 48.25
CA GLN A 9 36.58 17.49 47.25
C GLN A 9 37.23 18.01 45.97
N LEU A 10 37.24 17.19 44.92
CA LEU A 10 37.35 17.68 43.55
C LEU A 10 36.21 17.04 42.77
N GLN A 11 35.21 17.89 42.55
CA GLN A 11 34.01 17.68 41.75
C GLN A 11 34.29 16.88 40.48
N LYS A 12 34.03 15.57 40.54
CA LYS A 12 33.63 14.82 39.36
C LYS A 12 32.17 15.19 39.12
N HIS A 13 31.93 16.31 38.44
CA HIS A 13 30.68 16.51 37.70
C HIS A 13 30.68 15.51 36.53
N THR A 14 30.56 14.23 36.87
CA THR A 14 30.01 13.22 35.98
C THR A 14 28.60 13.70 35.72
N LEU A 15 28.42 14.41 34.61
CA LEU A 15 27.13 14.65 34.01
C LEU A 15 26.47 13.29 33.90
N TYR A 16 25.62 12.98 34.89
CA TYR A 16 24.64 11.93 34.83
C TYR A 16 23.71 12.33 33.70
N PHE A 17 24.11 11.99 32.47
CA PHE A 17 23.21 11.91 31.34
C PHE A 17 22.29 10.73 31.64
N SER A 18 21.29 11.00 32.49
CA SER A 18 20.18 10.11 32.75
C SER A 18 19.45 9.97 31.43
N ARG A 19 19.92 8.99 30.64
CA ARG A 19 19.19 8.47 29.51
C ARG A 19 17.91 7.93 30.12
N LYS A 20 16.83 8.71 30.05
CA LYS A 20 15.48 8.22 30.35
C LYS A 20 15.27 7.03 29.43
N TYR A 21 15.56 5.84 29.94
CA TYR A 21 15.04 4.59 29.39
C TYR A 21 13.56 4.67 29.69
N THR A 22 12.80 5.28 28.77
CA THR A 22 11.36 5.13 28.75
C THR A 22 11.12 3.64 28.70
N THR A 23 10.68 3.07 29.81
CA THR A 23 10.11 1.74 29.88
C THR A 23 8.87 1.77 29.01
N GLN A 24 9.05 1.52 27.71
CA GLN A 24 7.95 1.41 26.78
C GLN A 24 7.14 0.21 27.27
N PRO A 25 5.88 0.40 27.71
CA PRO A 25 5.06 -0.74 28.10
C PRO A 25 5.02 -1.71 26.92
N MET A 26 5.22 -3.01 27.18
CA MET A 26 5.13 -4.04 26.14
C MET A 26 3.67 -4.09 25.69
N LEU A 27 3.32 -3.27 24.70
CA LEU A 27 1.98 -3.20 24.16
C LEU A 27 1.80 -4.40 23.24
N THR A 28 0.89 -5.28 23.65
CA THR A 28 0.59 -6.53 22.95
C THR A 28 -0.62 -6.35 22.03
N GLY A 29 -0.59 -7.03 20.88
CA GLY A 29 -1.72 -7.09 19.94
C GLY A 29 -2.09 -5.75 19.31
N TYR A 30 -3.40 -5.49 19.20
CA TYR A 30 -3.98 -4.30 18.54
C TYR A 30 -3.54 -2.96 19.12
N ARG A 31 -3.18 -2.93 20.42
CA ARG A 31 -2.74 -1.70 21.10
C ARG A 31 -1.41 -1.19 20.57
N LYS A 32 -0.51 -2.08 20.11
CA LYS A 32 0.76 -1.71 19.48
C LYS A 32 0.52 -0.99 18.16
N TYR A 33 -0.33 -1.56 17.31
CA TYR A 33 -0.69 -0.97 16.02
C TYR A 33 -1.32 0.41 16.23
N ALA A 34 -2.32 0.52 17.11
CA ALA A 34 -2.97 1.80 17.42
C ALA A 34 -1.99 2.88 17.91
N GLN A 35 -1.03 2.51 18.77
CA GLN A 35 0.00 3.44 19.25
C GLN A 35 1.00 3.83 18.16
N GLN A 36 1.40 2.89 17.30
CA GLN A 36 2.27 3.15 16.15
C GLN A 36 1.59 4.09 15.13
N PHE A 37 0.31 3.88 14.82
CA PHE A 37 -0.49 4.79 13.99
C PHE A 37 -0.53 6.21 14.58
N LYS A 38 -0.81 6.34 15.88
CA LYS A 38 -0.82 7.64 16.58
C LYS A 38 0.53 8.34 16.54
N SER A 39 1.62 7.58 16.59
CA SER A 39 2.98 8.14 16.59
C SER A 39 3.44 8.66 15.22
N LYS A 40 2.93 8.10 14.11
CA LYS A 40 3.37 8.41 12.74
C LYS A 40 2.22 8.33 11.72
N PRO A 41 1.21 9.22 11.80
CA PRO A 41 -0.01 9.10 11.00
C PRO A 41 0.26 9.19 9.49
N GLY A 42 1.17 10.09 9.05
CA GLY A 42 1.46 10.28 7.63
C GLY A 42 2.05 9.05 6.94
N SER A 43 2.99 8.35 7.59
CA SER A 43 3.64 7.16 7.00
C SER A 43 2.67 5.99 6.79
N TYR A 44 1.69 5.86 7.68
CA TYR A 44 0.65 4.85 7.58
C TYR A 44 -0.37 5.19 6.51
N MET A 45 -0.74 6.46 6.40
CA MET A 45 -1.68 6.93 5.37
C MET A 45 -1.09 6.79 3.96
N THR A 46 0.19 7.11 3.76
CA THR A 46 0.87 6.90 2.48
C THR A 46 1.02 5.42 2.15
N SER A 47 1.37 4.59 3.13
CA SER A 47 1.49 3.13 2.94
C SER A 47 0.13 2.50 2.60
N PHE A 48 -0.94 2.94 3.27
CA PHE A 48 -2.31 2.52 2.96
C PHE A 48 -2.70 2.90 1.53
N ALA A 49 -2.47 4.16 1.12
CA ALA A 49 -2.80 4.62 -0.23
C ALA A 49 -2.07 3.81 -1.31
N ILE A 50 -0.76 3.60 -1.16
CA ILE A 50 0.03 2.77 -2.08
C ILE A 50 -0.56 1.35 -2.17
N LEU A 51 -0.86 0.75 -1.02
CA LEU A 51 -1.38 -0.61 -0.97
C LEU A 51 -2.82 -0.71 -1.51
N HIS A 52 -3.62 0.33 -1.33
CA HIS A 52 -4.97 0.44 -1.88
C HIS A 52 -4.95 0.45 -3.41
N GLU A 53 -3.99 1.17 -4.00
CA GLU A 53 -3.81 1.22 -5.46
C GLU A 53 -3.25 -0.09 -6.01
N LEU A 54 -2.25 -0.70 -5.34
CA LEU A 54 -1.71 -1.99 -5.76
C LEU A 54 -2.77 -3.09 -5.74
N THR A 55 -3.61 -3.10 -4.70
CA THR A 55 -4.75 -4.02 -4.62
C THR A 55 -5.89 -3.66 -5.56
N ALA A 56 -5.86 -2.50 -6.23
CA ALA A 56 -6.76 -2.17 -7.34
C ALA A 56 -6.29 -2.79 -8.66
N VAL A 57 -4.97 -2.74 -8.91
CA VAL A 57 -4.37 -3.18 -10.17
C VAL A 57 -4.19 -4.70 -10.21
N ALA A 58 -3.70 -5.32 -9.13
CA ALA A 58 -3.40 -6.74 -9.10
C ALA A 58 -4.58 -7.69 -9.42
N PRO A 59 -5.80 -7.50 -8.88
CA PRO A 59 -6.92 -8.40 -9.18
C PRO A 59 -7.46 -8.22 -10.60
N PHE A 60 -7.20 -7.10 -11.27
CA PHE A 60 -7.73 -6.82 -12.60
C PHE A 60 -7.31 -7.87 -13.66
N PRO A 61 -6.01 -8.12 -13.93
CA PRO A 61 -5.61 -9.16 -14.88
C PRO A 61 -5.99 -10.54 -14.39
N PHE A 62 -5.92 -10.80 -13.08
CA PHE A 62 -6.26 -12.11 -12.51
C PHE A 62 -7.73 -12.49 -12.79
N ILE A 63 -8.66 -11.57 -12.49
CA ILE A 63 -10.09 -11.79 -12.74
C ILE A 63 -10.38 -11.82 -14.23
N TYR A 64 -9.76 -10.95 -15.03
CA TYR A 64 -9.94 -10.95 -16.49
C TYR A 64 -9.55 -12.29 -17.10
N TYR A 65 -8.36 -12.81 -16.79
CA TYR A 65 -7.92 -14.11 -17.32
C TYR A 65 -8.81 -15.25 -16.81
N ALA A 66 -9.28 -15.20 -15.57
CA ALA A 66 -10.22 -16.18 -15.04
C ALA A 66 -11.56 -16.19 -15.80
N LEU A 67 -12.05 -15.03 -16.22
CA LEU A 67 -13.29 -14.90 -17.00
C LEU A 67 -13.09 -15.24 -18.49
N ASP A 68 -11.93 -14.90 -19.04
CA ASP A 68 -11.60 -15.12 -20.45
C ASP A 68 -11.33 -16.61 -20.75
N THR A 69 -10.60 -17.28 -19.85
CA THR A 69 -10.30 -18.71 -19.97
C THR A 69 -11.37 -19.61 -19.35
N GLY A 70 -12.12 -19.09 -18.38
CA GLY A 70 -13.21 -19.81 -17.74
C GLY A 70 -14.40 -19.95 -18.69
N SER A 71 -15.12 -21.06 -18.59
CA SER A 71 -16.41 -21.25 -19.27
C SER A 71 -17.54 -20.41 -18.65
N PHE A 72 -17.23 -19.54 -17.68
CA PHE A 72 -18.20 -18.72 -16.96
C PHE A 72 -18.57 -17.48 -17.79
N GLN A 73 -19.47 -17.67 -18.74
CA GLN A 73 -20.02 -16.58 -19.54
C GLN A 73 -21.14 -15.92 -18.74
N ILE A 74 -20.94 -14.66 -18.34
CA ILE A 74 -22.05 -13.88 -17.78
C ILE A 74 -23.07 -13.68 -18.91
N PRO A 75 -24.34 -14.09 -18.71
CA PRO A 75 -25.37 -14.01 -19.73
C PRO A 75 -25.83 -12.57 -19.88
N PHE A 76 -25.06 -11.79 -20.64
CA PHE A 76 -25.53 -10.50 -21.14
C PHE A 76 -26.45 -10.74 -22.34
N PRO A 77 -27.56 -9.99 -22.45
CA PRO A 77 -28.46 -10.14 -23.57
C PRO A 77 -27.75 -9.71 -24.88
N GLU A 78 -28.00 -10.42 -25.98
CA GLU A 78 -27.24 -10.27 -27.23
C GLU A 78 -27.33 -8.85 -27.82
N ASN A 79 -28.44 -8.15 -27.60
CA ASN A 79 -28.60 -6.75 -28.01
C ASN A 79 -27.53 -5.84 -27.38
N VAL A 80 -27.24 -6.02 -26.09
CA VAL A 80 -26.24 -5.21 -25.37
C VAL A 80 -24.82 -5.55 -25.83
N LEU A 81 -24.56 -6.82 -26.14
CA LEU A 81 -23.27 -7.25 -26.69
C LEU A 81 -23.01 -6.65 -28.08
N ALA A 82 -23.99 -6.76 -28.98
CA ALA A 82 -23.90 -6.23 -30.34
C ALA A 82 -23.78 -4.69 -30.36
N GLU A 83 -24.55 -3.99 -29.52
CA GLU A 83 -24.46 -2.53 -29.36
C GLU A 83 -23.10 -2.11 -28.79
N GLY A 84 -22.62 -2.79 -27.76
CA GLY A 84 -21.31 -2.56 -27.17
C GLY A 84 -20.18 -2.73 -28.18
N ASN A 85 -20.22 -3.82 -28.95
CA ASN A 85 -19.21 -4.09 -29.98
C ASN A 85 -19.25 -3.06 -31.12
N LYS A 86 -20.45 -2.57 -31.51
CA LYS A 86 -20.58 -1.49 -32.48
C LYS A 86 -19.93 -0.19 -31.99
N PHE A 87 -20.14 0.16 -30.72
CA PHE A 87 -19.49 1.34 -30.11
C PHE A 87 -17.97 1.19 -30.06
N ILE A 88 -17.47 0.06 -29.59
CA ILE A 88 -16.03 -0.20 -29.48
C ILE A 88 -15.35 -0.30 -30.85
N ASN A 89 -16.02 -0.86 -31.86
CA ASN A 89 -15.53 -0.88 -33.24
C ASN A 89 -15.35 0.54 -33.79
N LYS A 90 -16.29 1.45 -33.51
CA LYS A 90 -16.16 2.86 -33.92
C LYS A 90 -14.90 3.50 -33.34
N VAL A 91 -14.62 3.25 -32.06
CA VAL A 91 -13.41 3.74 -31.38
C VAL A 91 -12.15 3.07 -31.94
N ARG A 92 -12.16 1.76 -32.17
CA ARG A 92 -10.96 1.06 -32.67
C ARG A 92 -10.60 1.42 -34.10
N ILE A 93 -11.57 1.55 -34.99
CA ILE A 93 -11.33 2.02 -36.36
C ILE A 93 -10.71 3.42 -36.33
N TYR A 94 -11.17 4.30 -35.43
CA TYR A 94 -10.58 5.62 -35.24
C TYR A 94 -9.10 5.54 -34.81
N TYR A 95 -8.75 4.60 -33.93
CA TYR A 95 -7.36 4.33 -33.50
C TYR A 95 -6.58 3.36 -34.43
N LYS A 96 -7.10 3.06 -35.64
CA LYS A 96 -6.48 2.14 -36.62
C LYS A 96 -6.29 0.69 -36.14
N TYR A 97 -7.12 0.22 -35.22
CA TYR A 97 -7.16 -1.19 -34.81
C TYR A 97 -8.21 -1.97 -35.61
N PRO A 98 -8.01 -3.28 -35.84
CA PRO A 98 -9.00 -4.12 -36.50
C PRO A 98 -10.30 -4.19 -35.68
N PRO A 99 -11.48 -4.25 -36.32
CA PRO A 99 -12.75 -4.40 -35.61
C PRO A 99 -12.84 -5.78 -34.94
N LEU A 100 -13.61 -5.86 -33.84
CA LEU A 100 -13.94 -7.11 -33.15
C LEU A 100 -15.16 -7.68 -33.86
N GLU A 101 -15.25 -9.01 -33.82
CA GLU A 101 -16.42 -9.76 -34.26
C GLU A 101 -17.66 -9.36 -33.43
N PRO A 102 -18.87 -9.45 -34.01
CA PRO A 102 -20.11 -9.02 -33.35
C PRO A 102 -20.41 -9.75 -32.04
N ASP A 103 -19.97 -10.99 -31.91
CA ASP A 103 -20.14 -11.89 -30.77
C ASP A 103 -18.95 -11.88 -29.79
N ASN A 104 -17.92 -11.07 -30.07
CA ASN A 104 -16.72 -11.03 -29.24
C ASN A 104 -17.01 -10.43 -27.85
N ARG A 105 -16.60 -11.14 -26.79
CA ARG A 105 -16.93 -10.80 -25.40
C ARG A 105 -15.82 -10.04 -24.65
N VAL A 106 -14.71 -9.68 -25.29
CA VAL A 106 -13.57 -9.02 -24.64
C VAL A 106 -14.01 -7.77 -23.85
N MET A 107 -14.81 -6.90 -24.47
CA MET A 107 -15.31 -5.70 -23.78
C MET A 107 -16.17 -6.05 -22.57
N MET A 108 -17.04 -7.06 -22.69
CA MET A 108 -17.92 -7.48 -21.60
C MET A 108 -17.15 -8.13 -20.45
N ASN A 109 -16.11 -8.90 -20.77
CA ASN A 109 -15.22 -9.49 -19.77
C ASN A 109 -14.45 -8.40 -19.02
N LEU A 110 -14.00 -7.34 -19.71
CA LEU A 110 -13.36 -6.17 -19.07
C LEU A 110 -14.33 -5.40 -18.16
N VAL A 111 -15.56 -5.13 -18.62
CA VAL A 111 -16.59 -4.46 -17.81
C VAL A 111 -16.94 -5.30 -16.58
N THR A 112 -17.13 -6.60 -16.77
CA THR A 112 -17.40 -7.55 -15.68
C THR A 112 -16.26 -7.58 -14.68
N THR A 113 -15.02 -7.68 -15.16
CA THR A 113 -13.81 -7.62 -14.33
C THR A 113 -13.82 -6.37 -13.46
N TYR A 114 -14.08 -5.21 -14.07
CA TYR A 114 -14.16 -3.94 -13.35
C TYR A 114 -15.27 -3.93 -12.29
N CYS A 115 -16.45 -4.44 -12.62
CA CYS A 115 -17.56 -4.59 -11.69
C CYS A 115 -17.19 -5.48 -10.50
N ILE A 116 -16.50 -6.61 -10.73
CA ILE A 116 -16.04 -7.51 -9.67
C ILE A 116 -14.98 -6.83 -8.80
N VAL A 117 -13.97 -6.18 -9.40
CA VAL A 117 -12.95 -5.43 -8.66
C VAL A 117 -13.58 -4.35 -7.78
N LYS A 118 -14.68 -3.72 -8.23
CA LYS A 118 -15.47 -2.80 -7.42
C LYS A 118 -16.29 -3.49 -6.33
N ALA A 119 -16.91 -4.63 -6.61
CA ALA A 119 -17.62 -5.41 -5.60
C ALA A 119 -16.67 -5.83 -4.46
N LEU A 120 -15.39 -6.06 -4.79
CA LEU A 120 -14.33 -6.37 -3.83
C LEU A 120 -13.83 -5.16 -3.01
N LEU A 121 -14.38 -3.95 -3.19
CA LEU A 121 -13.96 -2.75 -2.44
C LEU A 121 -13.90 -2.96 -0.91
N PRO A 122 -14.89 -3.56 -0.23
CA PRO A 122 -14.83 -3.77 1.22
C PRO A 122 -13.66 -4.68 1.62
N VAL A 123 -13.45 -5.75 0.85
CA VAL A 123 -12.36 -6.70 1.06
C VAL A 123 -11.01 -6.01 0.82
N ARG A 124 -10.91 -5.17 -0.21
CA ARG A 124 -9.71 -4.38 -0.53
C ARG A 124 -9.35 -3.44 0.60
N ILE A 125 -10.32 -2.69 1.14
CA ILE A 125 -10.08 -1.78 2.26
C ILE A 125 -9.60 -2.57 3.49
N ALA A 126 -10.28 -3.67 3.84
CA ALA A 126 -9.88 -4.50 4.97
C ALA A 126 -8.48 -5.09 4.81
N ALA A 127 -8.17 -5.63 3.63
CA ALA A 127 -6.86 -6.20 3.31
C ALA A 127 -5.77 -5.13 3.33
N SER A 128 -6.00 -3.95 2.74
CA SER A 128 -5.07 -2.83 2.77
C SER A 128 -4.80 -2.36 4.21
N VAL A 129 -5.83 -2.22 5.05
CA VAL A 129 -5.66 -1.83 6.46
C VAL A 129 -4.84 -2.88 7.23
N ALA A 130 -5.15 -4.17 7.07
CA ALA A 130 -4.46 -5.26 7.76
C ALA A 130 -2.96 -5.33 7.39
N MET A 131 -2.63 -5.07 6.12
CA MET A 131 -1.26 -5.14 5.60
C MET A 131 -0.48 -3.81 5.72
N THR A 132 -1.13 -2.69 6.03
CA THR A 132 -0.46 -1.39 6.20
C THR A 132 0.71 -1.40 7.20
N PRO A 133 0.62 -2.00 8.41
CA PRO A 133 1.77 -2.01 9.33
C PRO A 133 2.96 -2.80 8.78
N LEU A 134 2.72 -3.91 8.07
CA LEU A 134 3.77 -4.70 7.43
C LEU A 134 4.46 -3.89 6.33
N MET A 135 3.68 -3.16 5.51
CA MET A 135 4.19 -2.31 4.44
C MET A 135 4.99 -1.12 4.99
N ALA A 136 4.51 -0.49 6.06
CA ALA A 136 5.20 0.60 6.73
C ALA A 136 6.55 0.16 7.30
N GLU A 137 6.61 -1.02 7.92
CA GLU A 137 7.86 -1.55 8.49
C GLU A 137 8.82 -2.08 7.41
N ARG A 138 8.31 -2.76 6.37
CA ARG A 138 9.14 -3.41 5.33
C ARG A 138 9.59 -2.47 4.23
N CYS A 139 8.76 -1.52 3.79
CA CYS A 139 9.06 -0.66 2.64
C CYS A 139 9.53 0.73 3.04
N VAL A 140 8.96 1.37 4.07
CA VAL A 140 9.30 2.77 4.40
C VAL A 140 10.71 2.87 5.03
N GLY A 141 11.12 1.90 5.84
CA GLY A 141 12.48 1.84 6.40
C GLY A 141 13.59 1.92 5.33
N PRO A 142 13.65 0.97 4.37
CA PRO A 142 14.65 0.99 3.31
C PRO A 142 14.44 2.11 2.30
N LEU A 143 13.19 2.47 1.96
CA LEU A 143 12.90 3.52 0.98
C LEU A 143 13.36 4.90 1.49
N VAL A 144 13.09 5.24 2.75
CA VAL A 144 13.55 6.52 3.34
C VAL A 144 15.07 6.54 3.45
N GLY A 145 15.72 5.41 3.76
CA GLY A 145 17.18 5.30 3.75
C GLY A 145 17.77 5.55 2.36
N PHE A 146 17.16 4.99 1.32
CA PHE A 146 17.58 5.17 -0.07
C PHE A 146 17.37 6.62 -0.55
N VAL A 147 16.19 7.18 -0.33
CA VAL A 147 15.83 8.55 -0.71
C VAL A 147 16.75 9.56 0.00
N ARG A 148 16.98 9.39 1.31
CA ARG A 148 17.90 10.25 2.07
C ARG A 148 19.32 10.20 1.50
N THR A 149 19.78 9.04 1.05
CA THR A 149 21.10 8.90 0.42
C THR A 149 21.16 9.65 -0.91
N LEU A 150 20.13 9.53 -1.76
CA LEU A 150 20.07 10.27 -3.03
C LEU A 150 19.99 11.80 -2.85
N PHE A 151 19.20 12.29 -1.88
CA PHE A 151 19.10 13.73 -1.62
C PHE A 151 20.36 14.30 -0.96
N LYS A 152 21.03 13.52 -0.08
CA LYS A 152 22.30 13.95 0.53
C LYS A 152 23.41 14.09 -0.53
N SER A 153 23.41 13.25 -1.57
CA SER A 153 24.34 13.38 -2.69
C SER A 153 24.14 14.63 -3.55
N LYS A 154 22.95 15.26 -3.53
CA LYS A 154 22.67 16.53 -4.23
C LYS A 154 23.00 17.79 -3.42
N ALA A 155 23.16 17.69 -2.10
CA ALA A 155 23.47 18.84 -1.24
C ALA A 155 24.97 19.06 -1.00
N VAL A 156 25.82 18.17 -1.51
CA VAL A 156 27.30 18.20 -1.36
C VAL A 156 27.99 18.51 -2.70
N ARG A 157 27.23 18.73 -3.77
CA ARG A 157 27.73 19.16 -5.08
C ARG A 157 27.11 20.51 -5.41
#